data_AF-A0A8J2PU09-F1
#
_entry.id   AF-A0A8J2PU09-F1
#
_cell.length_a   1.000
_cell.length_b   1.000
_cell.length_c   1.000
_cell.angle_alpha   90.00
_cell.angle_beta   90.00
_cell.angle_gamma   90.00
#
_symmetry.space_group_name_H-M   'P 1'
#
loop_
_entity.id
_entity.type
_entity.pdbx_description
1 polymer ?
#
loop_
_entity_poly.entity_id
_entity_poly.type
_entity_poly.pdbx_seq_one_letter_code
_entity_poly.pdbx_strand_id
1 'polypeptide(L)' 'MGNSSLKIKDPNTATPMIIKQWMERAKNEFEERWNNTKSGSTSTLEDFDLLKTLGSGSFGRVMIFTKVSSQVL' A
#
# COMPACT_ATOMS: atom_id res chain seq x y z
N MET A 1 -8.13 -21.78 -12.82
CA MET A 1 -6.66 -21.70 -12.65
C MET A 1 -6.40 -20.95 -11.36
N GLY A 2 -6.17 -21.68 -10.27
CA GLY A 2 -6.23 -21.16 -8.91
C GLY A 2 -4.89 -20.63 -8.41
N ASN A 3 -4.94 -19.46 -7.80
CA ASN A 3 -3.84 -18.81 -7.10
C ASN A 3 -3.37 -19.72 -5.96
N SER A 4 -2.20 -20.33 -6.10
CA SER A 4 -1.59 -21.15 -5.05
C SER A 4 -1.00 -20.25 -3.97
N SER A 5 -1.86 -19.82 -3.05
CA SER A 5 -1.46 -19.29 -1.75
C SER A 5 -0.57 -20.32 -1.05
N LEU A 6 0.73 -20.03 -0.99
CA LEU A 6 1.67 -20.81 -0.18
C LEU A 6 1.28 -20.64 1.29
N LYS A 7 0.52 -21.59 1.83
CA LYS A 7 0.32 -21.69 3.28
C LYS A 7 1.64 -22.13 3.90
N ILE A 8 2.37 -21.17 4.47
CA ILE A 8 3.59 -21.46 5.25
C ILE A 8 3.15 -22.22 6.49
N LYS A 9 3.43 -23.53 6.50
CA LYS A 9 2.94 -24.45 7.53
C LYS A 9 3.75 -24.40 8.82
N ASP A 10 4.93 -23.79 8.82
CA ASP A 10 5.80 -23.66 10.00
C ASP A 10 6.49 -22.27 10.02
N PRO A 11 6.35 -21.45 11.08
CA PRO A 11 6.95 -20.11 11.15
C PRO A 11 8.49 -20.11 11.23
N ASN A 12 9.13 -21.27 11.41
CA ASN A 12 10.58 -21.40 11.55
C ASN A 12 11.28 -21.99 10.32
N THR A 13 10.57 -22.29 9.23
CA THR A 13 11.15 -22.87 8.01
C THR A 13 11.02 -21.92 6.82
N ALA A 14 11.37 -20.65 7.03
CA ALA A 14 11.70 -19.77 5.92
C ALA A 14 13.06 -20.22 5.37
N THR A 15 13.05 -21.26 4.53
CA THR A 15 14.29 -21.68 3.86
C THR A 15 14.84 -20.51 3.04
N PRO A 16 16.16 -20.38 2.87
CA PRO A 16 16.76 -19.32 2.07
C PRO A 16 16.13 -19.18 0.67
N MET A 17 15.61 -20.28 0.12
CA MET A 17 14.91 -20.32 -1.16
C MET A 17 13.56 -19.57 -1.13
N ILE A 18 12.77 -19.69 -0.06
CA ILE A 18 11.49 -18.97 0.09
C ILE A 18 11.73 -17.46 0.23
N ILE A 19 12.73 -17.07 1.02
CA ILE A 19 13.11 -15.67 1.20
C ILE A 19 13.58 -15.07 -0.13
N LYS A 20 14.43 -15.80 -0.87
CA LYS A 20 14.92 -15.35 -2.18
C LYS A 20 13.78 -15.17 -3.18
N GLN A 21 12.86 -16.12 -3.27
CA GLN A 21 11.69 -16.01 -4.15
C GLN A 21 10.79 -14.83 -3.78
N TRP A 22 10.59 -14.57 -2.49
CA TRP A 22 9.81 -13.42 -2.04
C TRP A 22 10.50 -12.10 -2.40
N MET A 23 11.82 -11.99 -2.15
CA MET A 23 12.60 -10.80 -2.50
C MET A 23 12.58 -10.51 -3.99
N GLU A 24 12.67 -11.55 -4.83
CA GLU A 24 12.63 -11.42 -6.29
C GLU A 24 11.24 -10.93 -6.76
N ARG A 25 10.16 -11.48 -6.19
CA ARG A 25 8.81 -10.97 -6.44
C ARG A 25 8.64 -9.52 -6.00
N ALA A 26 9.10 -9.18 -4.80
CA ALA A 26 8.99 -7.83 -4.24
C ALA A 26 9.78 -6.81 -5.08
N LYS A 27 10.97 -7.20 -5.56
CA LYS A 27 11.77 -6.39 -6.47
C LYS A 27 11.04 -6.13 -7.79
N ASN A 28 10.47 -7.16 -8.40
CA ASN A 28 9.77 -7.02 -9.67
C ASN A 28 8.51 -6.14 -9.52
N GLU A 29 7.73 -6.32 -8.45
CA GLU A 29 6.57 -5.48 -8.16
C GLU A 29 6.96 -4.02 -7.91
N PHE A 30 8.08 -3.80 -7.22
CA PHE A 30 8.63 -2.45 -7.04
C PHE A 30 9.02 -1.82 -8.37
N GLU A 31 9.79 -2.52 -9.21
CA GLU A 31 10.24 -2.01 -10.51
C GLU A 31 9.06 -1.72 -11.45
N GLU A 32 8.03 -2.58 -11.45
CA GLU A 32 6.82 -2.36 -12.22
C GLU A 32 6.11 -1.07 -11.78
N ARG A 33 5.89 -0.88 -10.48
CA ARG A 33 5.24 0.33 -9.94
C ARG A 33 6.08 1.59 -10.15
N TRP A 34 7.40 1.46 -10.02
CA TRP A 34 8.35 2.55 -10.21
C TRP A 34 8.35 3.05 -11.66
N ASN A 35 8.53 2.14 -12.60
CA ASN A 35 8.59 2.46 -14.02
C ASN A 35 7.20 2.82 -14.61
N ASN A 36 6.13 2.22 -14.09
CA ASN A 36 4.75 2.51 -14.48
C ASN A 36 4.02 3.34 -13.42
N THR A 37 4.65 4.42 -12.94
CA THR A 37 3.94 5.37 -12.07
C THR A 37 2.76 5.93 -12.87
N LYS A 38 1.55 5.43 -12.60
CA LYS A 38 0.33 5.98 -13.18
C LYS A 38 0.27 7.45 -12.80
N SER A 39 0.47 8.32 -13.77
CA SER A 39 0.56 9.78 -13.63
C SER A 39 -0.81 10.43 -13.36
N GLY A 40 -1.69 9.74 -12.61
CA GLY A 40 -3.02 10.19 -12.28
C GLY A 40 -3.28 10.07 -10.78
N SER A 41 -3.84 11.13 -10.20
CA SER A 41 -4.37 11.12 -8.84
C SER A 41 -5.49 10.09 -8.71
N THR A 42 -5.33 9.11 -7.82
CA THR A 42 -6.34 8.08 -7.56
C THR A 42 -7.53 8.57 -6.72
N SER A 43 -7.49 9.82 -6.26
CA SER A 43 -8.50 10.47 -5.40
C SER A 43 -8.23 11.98 -5.35
N THR A 44 -9.28 12.77 -5.09
CA THR A 44 -9.16 14.24 -4.93
C THR A 44 -9.39 14.64 -3.47
N LEU A 45 -9.08 15.89 -3.10
CA LEU A 45 -9.21 16.36 -1.73
C LEU A 45 -10.67 16.37 -1.23
N GLU A 46 -11.62 16.51 -2.15
CA GLU A 46 -13.06 16.53 -1.88
C GLU A 46 -13.60 15.17 -1.40
N ASP A 47 -12.86 14.08 -1.63
CA ASP A 47 -13.23 12.74 -1.16
C ASP A 47 -13.01 12.55 0.35
N PHE A 48 -12.45 13.54 1.05
CA PHE A 48 -11.93 13.39 2.41
C PHE A 48 -12.31 14.55 3.35
N ASP A 49 -12.84 14.21 4.52
CA ASP A 49 -13.07 15.15 5.61
C ASP A 49 -11.85 15.23 6.54
N LEU A 50 -11.36 16.44 6.77
CA LEU A 50 -10.24 16.69 7.68
C LEU A 50 -10.68 16.46 9.13
N LEU A 51 -10.10 15.44 9.75
CA LEU A 51 -10.36 15.15 11.15
C LEU A 51 -9.40 15.93 12.05
N LYS A 52 -8.08 15.81 11.83
CA LYS A 52 -7.07 16.46 12.68
C LYS A 52 -5.70 16.55 12.01
N THR A 53 -4.92 17.57 12.39
CA THR A 53 -3.49 17.64 12.08
C THR A 53 -2.68 16.85 13.12
N LEU A 54 -1.91 15.86 12.67
CA LEU A 54 -1.02 15.06 13.52
C LEU A 54 0.34 15.71 13.72
N GLY A 55 0.80 16.51 12.75
CA GLY A 55 2.08 17.19 12.85
C GLY A 55 2.29 18.21 11.73
N SER A 56 3.16 19.18 11.99
CA SER A 56 3.61 20.18 11.00
C SER A 56 5.13 20.26 11.03
N GLY A 57 5.75 20.22 9.85
CA GLY A 57 7.18 20.40 9.64
C GLY A 57 7.45 21.50 8.62
N SER A 58 8.72 21.73 8.29
CA SER A 58 9.14 22.80 7.37
C SER A 58 8.59 22.66 5.95
N PHE A 59 8.31 21.43 5.50
CA PHE A 59 7.90 21.13 4.13
C PHE A 59 6.46 20.60 4.00
N GLY A 60 5.68 20.62 5.08
CA GLY A 60 4.32 20.13 5.00
C GLY A 60 3.69 19.79 6.34
N ARG A 61 2.49 19.21 6.26
CA ARG A 61 1.68 18.84 7.42
C ARG A 61 1.12 17.45 7.19
N VAL A 62 1.09 16.64 8.24
CA VAL A 62 0.43 15.34 8.22
C VAL A 62 -0.94 15.51 8.86
N MET A 63 -1.97 15.17 8.11
CA MET A 63 -3.36 15.26 8.52
C MET A 63 -3.99 13.87 8.44
N ILE A 64 -4.84 13.55 9.41
CA ILE A 64 -5.71 12.39 9.35
C ILE A 64 -7.06 12.82 8.78
N PHE A 65 -7.57 12.03 7.85
CA PHE A 65 -8.84 12.26 7.18
C PHE A 65 -9.71 11.02 7.24
N THR A 66 -11.02 11.21 7.13
CA THR A 66 -11.96 10.11 6.87
C THR A 66 -12.48 10.24 5.45
N LYS A 67 -12.62 9.13 4.72
CA LYS A 67 -13.30 9.17 3.42
C LYS A 67 -14.74 9.64 3.66
N VAL A 68 -15.17 10.65 2.91
CA VAL A 68 -16.56 11.08 2.89
C VAL A 68 -17.37 9.91 2.35
N SER A 69 -17.96 9.14 3.25
CA SER A 69 -18.92 8.11 2.86
C SER A 69 -20.23 8.85 2.65
N SER A 70 -20.55 9.14 1.38
CA SER A 70 -21.91 9.49 0.99
C SER A 70 -22.81 8.28 1.21
N GLN A 71 -23.14 7.98 2.46
CA GLN A 71 -24.34 7.23 2.80
C GLN A 71 -25.48 8.24 2.80
N VAL A 72 -26.09 8.43 1.63
CA VAL A 72 -27.36 9.13 1.54
C VAL A 72 -28.45 8.06 1.48
N LEU A 73 -29.20 8.00 2.59
CA LEU A 73 -30.46 7.31 2.92
C LEU A 73 -30.40 5.78 3.13
#